data_AF-A0AAW4LDR7-F1
#
_entry.id   AF-A0AAW4LDR7-F1
#
_cell.length_a   1.000
_cell.length_b   1.000
_cell.length_c   1.000
_cell.angle_alpha   90.00
_cell.angle_beta   90.00
_cell.angle_gamma   90.00
#
_symmetry.space_group_name_H-M   'P 1'
#
loop_
_entity.id
_entity.type
_entity.pdbx_description
1 polymer ?
#
loop_
_entity_poly.entity_id
_entity_poly.type
_entity_poly.pdbx_seq_one_letter_code
_entity_poly.pdbx_strand_id
1 'polypeptide(L)' 'MECMRCGTCCVAPDIAALEKPLGVRCLKLRSDGTCSIYDARPTVCRGYRPDEICKMVAAPTLDQRVANYLELFGLERSG' A
#
# COMPACT_ATOMS: atom_id res chain seq x y z
N MET A 1 -12.15 -6.87 -8.38
CA MET A 1 -11.10 -7.88 -8.16
C MET A 1 -10.87 -8.07 -6.67
N GLU A 2 -10.26 -9.18 -6.25
CA GLU A 2 -9.96 -9.45 -4.84
C GLU A 2 -8.62 -8.83 -4.42
N CYS A 3 -8.50 -8.45 -3.15
CA CYS A 3 -7.23 -7.96 -2.60
C CYS A 3 -6.23 -9.10 -2.46
N MET A 4 -5.05 -8.95 -3.06
CA MET A 4 -3.95 -9.92 -2.94
C MET A 4 -3.22 -9.88 -1.59
N ARG A 5 -3.67 -9.07 -0.64
CA ARG A 5 -3.04 -8.87 0.69
C ARG A 5 -1.53 -8.56 0.62
N CYS A 6 -1.10 -7.87 -0.43
CA CYS A 6 0.32 -7.68 -0.78
C CYS A 6 1.05 -6.55 -0.03
N GLY A 7 0.34 -5.77 0.80
CA GLY A 7 0.95 -4.72 1.62
C GLY A 7 1.33 -3.42 0.91
N THR A 8 1.21 -3.33 -0.42
CA THR A 8 1.57 -2.10 -1.17
C THR A 8 0.78 -0.89 -0.68
N CYS A 9 -0.54 -1.01 -0.49
CA CYS A 9 -1.38 0.06 0.04
C CYS A 9 -1.04 0.46 1.50
N CYS A 10 -0.27 -0.36 2.22
CA CYS A 10 0.23 -0.05 3.55
C CYS A 10 1.54 0.75 3.54
N VAL A 11 2.11 1.05 2.38
CA VAL A 11 3.37 1.81 2.25
C VAL A 11 3.25 2.90 1.18
N ALA A 12 2.84 2.55 -0.04
CA ALA A 12 2.99 3.42 -1.20
C ALA A 12 2.05 4.64 -1.24
N PRO A 13 0.70 4.51 -1.08
CA PRO A 13 -0.18 5.66 -1.21
C PRO A 13 -0.01 6.64 -0.05
N ASP A 14 -0.10 7.93 -0.38
CA ASP A 14 -0.45 8.97 0.58
C ASP A 14 -1.92 8.74 0.97
N ILE A 15 -2.14 8.56 2.25
CA ILE A 15 -3.48 8.47 2.80
C ILE A 15 -3.58 9.65 3.75
N ALA A 16 -3.91 10.82 3.21
CA ALA A 16 -4.02 12.06 3.98
C ALA A 16 -4.91 11.91 5.24
N ALA A 17 -5.95 11.08 5.16
CA ALA A 17 -6.85 10.77 6.27
C ALA A 17 -6.26 9.80 7.35
N LEU A 18 -5.05 9.28 7.17
CA LEU A 18 -4.31 8.46 8.14
C LEU A 18 -3.08 9.16 8.72
N GLU A 19 -2.80 10.41 8.34
CA GLU A 19 -1.55 11.12 8.68
C GLU A 19 -0.31 10.26 8.34
N LYS A 20 -0.41 9.43 7.29
CA LYS A 20 0.63 8.51 6.88
C LYS A 20 1.34 9.12 5.66
N PRO A 21 2.57 9.61 5.81
CA PRO A 21 3.29 10.19 4.68
C PRO A 21 3.49 9.17 3.55
N LEU A 22 3.64 9.71 2.35
CA LEU A 22 3.89 8.93 1.15
C LEU A 22 5.14 8.06 1.31
N GLY A 23 5.04 6.78 0.96
CA GLY A 23 6.17 5.85 1.04
C GLY A 23 6.57 5.41 2.46
N VAL A 24 5.98 5.97 3.52
CA VAL A 24 6.24 5.55 4.89
C VAL A 24 5.50 4.26 5.20
N ARG A 25 6.19 3.32 5.86
CA ARG A 25 5.65 2.01 6.23
C ARG A 25 4.62 2.14 7.35
N CYS A 26 3.41 1.61 7.14
CA CYS A 26 2.39 1.54 8.19
C CYS A 26 2.80 0.61 9.35
N LEU A 27 2.56 1.03 10.59
CA LEU A 27 2.83 0.26 11.82
C LEU A 27 2.05 -1.07 11.91
N LYS A 28 0.94 -1.21 11.17
CA LYS A 28 0.14 -2.44 11.12
C LYS A 28 0.64 -3.44 10.06
N LEU A 29 1.69 -3.11 9.31
CA LEU A 29 2.26 -3.99 8.28
C LEU A 29 3.30 -4.94 8.89
N ARG A 30 2.97 -6.22 8.91
CA ARG A 30 3.85 -7.30 9.41
C ARG A 30 5.05 -7.51 8.48
N SER A 31 6.09 -8.16 9.00
CA SER A 31 7.31 -8.49 8.24
C SER A 31 7.04 -9.36 7.02
N ASP A 32 6.00 -10.20 7.05
CA ASP A 32 5.54 -11.03 5.93
C ASP A 32 4.81 -10.25 4.82
N GLY A 33 4.66 -8.93 4.96
CA GLY A 33 3.98 -8.08 3.98
C GLY A 33 2.45 -8.05 4.12
N THR A 34 1.89 -8.68 5.14
CA THR A 34 0.44 -8.68 5.41
C THR A 34 0.03 -7.64 6.46
N CYS A 35 -1.20 -7.16 6.39
CA CYS A 35 -1.74 -6.21 7.37
C CYS A 35 -2.32 -6.97 8.58
N SER A 36 -1.84 -6.66 9.78
CA SER A 36 -2.23 -7.33 11.02
C SER A 36 -3.69 -7.14 11.42
N ILE A 37 -4.35 -6.09 10.89
CA ILE A 37 -5.74 -5.76 11.15
C ILE A 37 -6.58 -5.81 9.87
N TYR A 38 -6.23 -6.66 8.89
CA TYR A 38 -6.87 -6.68 7.57
C TYR A 38 -8.41 -6.66 7.63
N ASP A 39 -9.01 -7.49 8.49
CA ASP A 39 -10.46 -7.59 8.64
C ASP A 39 -11.07 -6.40 9.40
N ALA A 40 -10.30 -5.80 10.31
CA ALA A 40 -10.69 -4.65 11.12
C ALA A 40 -10.15 -3.31 10.59
N ARG A 41 -9.78 -3.26 9.30
CA ARG A 41 -9.23 -2.05 8.67
C ARG A 41 -10.22 -0.87 8.79
N PRO A 42 -9.76 0.32 9.19
CA PRO A 42 -10.62 1.50 9.31
C PRO A 42 -11.18 1.92 7.95
N THR A 43 -12.22 2.77 7.96
CA THR A 43 -12.95 3.23 6.76
C THR A 43 -12.04 3.74 5.66
N VAL A 44 -11.01 4.51 6.01
CA VAL A 44 -10.03 5.03 5.05
C VAL A 44 -9.25 3.93 4.32
N CYS A 45 -8.81 2.88 5.03
CA CYS A 45 -8.17 1.71 4.41
C CYS A 45 -9.16 0.90 3.55
N ARG A 46 -10.44 0.86 3.95
CA ARG A 46 -11.51 0.18 3.19
C ARG A 46 -11.96 0.97 1.97
N GLY A 47 -11.77 2.29 1.96
CA GLY A 47 -11.98 3.16 0.82
C GLY A 47 -11.01 2.85 -0.32
N TYR A 48 -9.77 2.43 0.01
CA TYR A 48 -8.82 1.93 -0.97
C TYR A 48 -9.22 0.51 -1.43
N ARG A 49 -9.96 0.44 -2.54
CA ARG A 49 -10.44 -0.83 -3.10
C ARG A 49 -9.43 -1.42 -4.08
N PRO A 50 -9.26 -2.76 -4.11
CA PRO A 50 -8.42 -3.40 -5.10
C PRO A 50 -8.92 -3.15 -6.52
N ASP A 51 -8.02 -2.69 -7.38
CA ASP A 51 -8.25 -2.35 -8.79
C ASP A 51 -7.02 -2.67 -9.65
N GLU A 52 -7.07 -2.30 -10.93
CA GLU A 52 -6.05 -2.69 -11.92
C GLU A 52 -4.64 -2.22 -11.55
N ILE A 53 -4.50 -1.12 -10.81
CA ILE A 53 -3.21 -0.64 -10.29
C ILE A 53 -2.53 -1.74 -9.48
N CYS A 54 -3.29 -2.52 -8.70
CA CYS A 54 -2.74 -3.61 -7.90
C CYS A 54 -2.02 -4.66 -8.78
N LYS A 55 -2.49 -4.90 -10.01
CA LYS A 55 -1.83 -5.83 -10.94
C LYS A 55 -0.63 -5.18 -11.62
N MET A 56 -0.77 -3.92 -12.04
CA MET A 56 0.30 -3.17 -12.70
C MET A 56 1.55 -3.07 -11.83
N VAL A 57 1.37 -2.88 -10.52
CA VAL A 57 2.48 -2.74 -9.56
C VAL A 57 2.91 -4.07 -8.94
N ALA A 58 2.35 -5.21 -9.35
CA ALA A 58 2.67 -6.50 -8.76
C ALA A 58 4.15 -6.87 -9.00
N ALA A 59 4.83 -7.28 -7.94
CA ALA A 59 6.23 -7.65 -7.95
C ALA A 59 6.54 -8.58 -6.76
N PRO A 60 7.66 -9.35 -6.81
CA PRO A 60 8.00 -10.32 -5.76
C PRO A 60 8.16 -9.71 -4.37
N THR A 61 8.79 -8.53 -4.28
CA THR A 61 9.10 -7.87 -3.01
C THR A 61 8.18 -6.68 -2.75
N LEU A 62 7.96 -6.35 -1.48
CA LEU A 62 7.20 -5.17 -1.11
C LEU A 62 7.85 -3.89 -1.64
N ASP A 63 9.17 -3.77 -1.51
CA ASP A 63 9.89 -2.58 -1.99
C ASP A 63 9.74 -2.38 -3.50
N GLN A 64 9.81 -3.46 -4.29
CA GLN A 64 9.58 -3.36 -5.72
C GLN A 64 8.13 -2.95 -6.04
N ARG A 65 7.13 -3.47 -5.31
CA ARG A 65 5.74 -3.03 -5.50
C ARG A 65 5.55 -1.55 -5.16
N VAL A 66 6.24 -1.07 -4.13
CA VAL A 66 6.22 0.35 -3.75
C VAL A 66 6.91 1.19 -4.82
N ALA A 67 8.07 0.77 -5.32
CA ALA A 67 8.78 1.45 -6.40
C ALA A 67 7.91 1.56 -7.67
N ASN A 68 7.30 0.46 -8.11
CA ASN A 68 6.40 0.45 -9.26
C ASN A 68 5.20 1.38 -9.07
N TYR A 69 4.64 1.45 -7.86
CA TYR A 69 3.55 2.38 -7.54
C TYR A 69 4.00 3.84 -7.66
N LEU A 70 5.15 4.18 -7.07
CA LEU A 70 5.67 5.54 -7.12
C LEU A 70 5.99 5.96 -8.56
N GLU A 71 6.60 5.06 -9.35
CA GLU A 71 6.86 5.28 -10.77
C GLU A 71 5.57 5.49 -11.58
N LEU A 72 4.55 4.65 -11.36
CA LEU A 72 3.26 4.74 -12.05
C LEU A 72 2.57 6.10 -11.86
N PHE A 73 2.77 6.73 -10.71
CA PHE A 73 2.16 8.02 -10.36
C PHE A 73 3.13 9.21 -10.44
N GLY A 74 4.39 9.00 -10.85
CA GLY A 74 5.41 10.06 -10.89
C GLY A 74 5.71 10.67 -9.52
N LEU A 75 5.76 9.85 -8.47
CA LEU A 75 5.94 10.25 -7.08
C LEU A 75 7.34 9.89 -6.57
N GLU A 76 7.83 10.65 -5.57
CA GLU A 76 9.07 10.36 -4.85
C GLU A 76 8.79 10.05 -3.38
N ARG A 77 9.55 9.12 -2.77
CA ARG A 77 9.38 8.81 -1.34
C ARG A 77 9.62 10.06 -0.51
N SER A 78 8.73 10.34 0.45
CA SER A 78 9.02 11.33 1.49
C SER A 78 10.22 10.82 2.30
N GLY A 79 11.31 11.59 2.30
CA GLY A 79 12.57 11.26 2.97
C GLY A 79 12.46 11.13 4.48
#